data_AF-A0A5E8BYI7-F1
#
_entry.id   AF-A0A5E8BYI7-F1
#
_cell.length_a   1.000
_cell.length_b   1.000
_cell.length_c   1.000
_cell.angle_alpha   90.00
_cell.angle_beta   90.00
_cell.angle_gamma   90.00
#
_symmetry.space_group_name_H-M   'P 1'
#
loop_
_entity.id
_entity.type
_entity.pdbx_description
1 polymer ?
#
loop_
_entity_poly.entity_id
_entity_poly.type
_entity_poly.pdbx_seq_one_letter_code
_entity_poly.pdbx_strand_id
1 'polypeptide(L)'
;MTLRPKSHNKRSLRQYNNAHEKKAADIRRSLTRRANMRRKYFKMLEREGESVTKKSNLKESINDNEESEKKDDDTKEQNNESSVSSGEESDEDGGFFEENPQKSRYTPKTQKRDEKHENDKKKALSHTEKLELIKERKRQKREQMDQTMRQKTEDRERKGKARQKHKEMMNQFTRRGQPKMGPRITRLLDQIKDMQ
;
A
#
# COMPACT_ATOMS: atom_id res chain seq x y z
N MET A 1 13.43 -0.49 -40.78
CA MET A 1 12.85 -1.42 -39.78
C MET A 1 13.93 -2.37 -39.30
N THR A 2 14.24 -2.44 -38.01
CA THR A 2 14.70 -3.68 -37.34
C THR A 2 14.41 -3.60 -35.83
N LEU A 3 13.93 -4.72 -35.31
CA LEU A 3 13.27 -4.91 -34.02
C LEU A 3 14.28 -5.22 -32.90
N ARG A 4 13.95 -4.75 -31.68
CA ARG A 4 14.81 -4.79 -30.48
C ARG A 4 14.46 -5.98 -29.57
N PRO A 5 15.45 -6.68 -28.97
CA PRO A 5 15.20 -7.87 -28.15
C PRO A 5 14.72 -7.53 -26.72
N LYS A 6 13.83 -8.38 -26.19
CA LYS A 6 13.11 -8.23 -24.91
C LYS A 6 13.94 -8.81 -23.75
N SER A 7 14.25 -8.00 -22.75
CA SER A 7 14.93 -8.46 -21.52
C SER A 7 13.93 -8.93 -20.46
N HIS A 8 14.11 -10.14 -19.92
CA HIS A 8 13.24 -10.70 -18.88
C HIS A 8 13.59 -10.17 -17.47
N ASN A 9 12.52 -9.97 -16.70
CA ASN A 9 12.33 -8.99 -15.63
C ASN A 9 12.78 -9.52 -14.25
N LYS A 10 13.82 -8.94 -13.64
CA LYS A 10 14.11 -9.11 -12.19
C LYS A 10 13.11 -8.38 -11.27
N ARG A 11 12.00 -7.86 -11.82
CA ARG A 11 10.88 -7.22 -11.10
C ARG A 11 9.84 -8.22 -10.57
N SER A 12 9.88 -9.49 -11.00
CA SER A 12 8.85 -10.48 -10.64
C SER A 12 8.88 -10.90 -9.17
N LEU A 13 10.05 -11.12 -8.56
CA LEU A 13 10.11 -11.68 -7.20
C LEU A 13 9.51 -10.75 -6.11
N ARG A 14 9.77 -9.44 -6.18
CA ARG A 14 9.14 -8.45 -5.27
C ARG A 14 7.66 -8.22 -5.57
N GLN A 15 7.17 -8.58 -6.77
CA GLN A 15 5.75 -8.52 -7.10
C GLN A 15 4.96 -9.67 -6.45
N TYR A 16 5.60 -10.82 -6.19
CA TYR A 16 4.94 -11.97 -5.56
C TYR A 16 4.68 -11.78 -4.06
N ASN A 17 5.65 -11.23 -3.31
CA ASN A 17 5.49 -11.04 -1.86
C ASN A 17 4.38 -10.04 -1.48
N ASN A 18 4.01 -9.12 -2.39
CA ASN A 18 2.91 -8.17 -2.21
C ASN A 18 1.71 -8.47 -3.14
N ALA A 19 1.66 -9.64 -3.78
CA ALA A 19 0.59 -9.98 -4.71
C ALA A 19 -0.77 -10.05 -4.01
N HIS A 20 -0.80 -10.60 -2.79
CA HIS A 20 -2.00 -10.68 -1.97
C HIS A 20 -2.52 -9.28 -1.59
N GLU A 21 -1.65 -8.41 -1.09
CA GLU A 21 -2.01 -7.04 -0.72
C GLU A 21 -2.48 -6.22 -1.94
N LYS A 22 -1.81 -6.39 -3.08
CA LYS A 22 -2.20 -5.75 -4.34
C LYS A 22 -3.56 -6.23 -4.84
N LYS A 23 -3.82 -7.54 -4.80
CA LYS A 23 -5.11 -8.14 -5.16
C LYS A 23 -6.21 -7.68 -4.20
N ALA A 24 -5.95 -7.65 -2.90
CA ALA A 24 -6.88 -7.13 -1.90
C ALA A 24 -7.18 -5.63 -2.10
N ALA A 25 -6.18 -4.83 -2.46
CA ALA A 25 -6.38 -3.42 -2.81
C ALA A 25 -7.20 -3.24 -4.09
N ASP A 26 -7.02 -4.12 -5.09
CA ASP A 26 -7.76 -4.09 -6.34
C ASP A 26 -9.22 -4.55 -6.16
N ILE A 27 -9.44 -5.59 -5.36
CA ILE A 27 -10.78 -6.03 -4.93
C ILE A 27 -11.50 -4.88 -4.23
N ARG A 28 -10.87 -4.25 -3.22
CA ARG A 28 -11.45 -3.08 -2.53
C ARG A 28 -11.81 -1.96 -3.51
N ARG A 29 -10.91 -1.58 -4.42
CA ARG A 29 -11.19 -0.56 -5.44
C ARG A 29 -12.37 -0.94 -6.33
N SER A 30 -12.42 -2.19 -6.79
CA SER A 30 -13.49 -2.67 -7.67
C SER A 30 -14.86 -2.68 -6.96
N LEU A 31 -14.89 -3.06 -5.68
CA LEU A 31 -16.10 -3.04 -4.85
C LEU A 31 -16.58 -1.62 -4.59
N THR A 32 -15.67 -0.72 -4.19
CA THR A 32 -16.01 0.71 -4.01
C THR A 32 -16.53 1.32 -5.32
N ARG A 33 -15.87 1.04 -6.45
CA ARG A 33 -16.32 1.50 -7.78
C ARG A 33 -17.70 0.95 -8.11
N ARG A 34 -17.95 -0.34 -7.91
CA ARG A 34 -19.26 -0.97 -8.14
C ARG A 34 -20.35 -0.35 -7.27
N ALA A 35 -20.07 -0.11 -5.98
CA ALA A 35 -20.99 0.54 -5.06
C ALA A 35 -21.32 1.97 -5.52
N ASN A 36 -20.30 2.74 -5.93
CA ASN A 36 -20.50 4.10 -6.44
C ASN A 36 -21.29 4.13 -7.76
N MET A 37 -21.00 3.20 -8.69
CA MET A 37 -21.77 3.05 -9.93
C MET A 37 -23.22 2.70 -9.64
N ARG A 38 -23.47 1.79 -8.69
CA ARG A 38 -24.82 1.41 -8.28
C ARG A 38 -25.58 2.59 -7.65
N ARG A 39 -24.93 3.36 -6.77
CA ARG A 39 -25.50 4.60 -6.22
C ARG A 39 -25.82 5.62 -7.31
N LYS A 40 -24.90 5.83 -8.26
CA LYS A 40 -25.10 6.75 -9.39
C LYS A 40 -26.26 6.31 -10.27
N TYR A 41 -26.35 5.01 -10.57
CA TYR A 41 -27.42 4.43 -11.37
C TYR A 41 -28.79 4.64 -10.72
N PHE A 42 -28.93 4.35 -9.43
CA PHE A 42 -30.19 4.59 -8.73
C PHE A 42 -30.59 6.07 -8.70
N LYS A 43 -29.62 6.98 -8.53
CA LYS A 43 -29.89 8.43 -8.64
C LYS A 43 -30.37 8.86 -10.03
N MET A 44 -29.89 8.20 -11.09
CA MET A 44 -30.36 8.48 -12.47
C MET A 44 -31.77 7.96 -12.67
N LEU A 45 -32.07 6.73 -12.23
CA LEU A 45 -33.43 6.16 -12.30
C LEU A 45 -34.45 6.98 -11.49
N GLU A 46 -34.09 7.42 -10.28
CA GLU A 46 -34.91 8.33 -9.47
C GLU A 46 -35.22 9.63 -10.19
N ARG A 47 -34.26 10.15 -10.98
CA ARG A 47 -34.42 11.37 -11.76
C ARG A 47 -35.28 11.17 -13.02
N GLU A 48 -35.24 9.98 -13.60
CA GLU A 48 -36.02 9.60 -14.78
C GLU A 48 -37.46 9.14 -14.43
N GLY A 49 -37.78 9.05 -13.12
CA GLY A 49 -39.10 8.67 -12.64
C GLY A 49 -39.36 7.16 -12.67
N GLU A 50 -38.35 6.34 -13.00
CA GLU A 50 -38.45 4.89 -12.95
C GLU A 50 -38.27 4.40 -11.52
N SER A 51 -39.34 3.88 -10.92
CA SER A 51 -39.30 3.40 -9.53
C SER A 51 -38.43 2.16 -9.41
N VAL A 52 -37.23 2.32 -8.84
CA VAL A 52 -36.43 1.21 -8.35
C VAL A 52 -37.23 0.53 -7.24
N THR A 53 -37.68 -0.71 -7.45
CA THR A 53 -38.32 -1.50 -6.40
C THR A 53 -37.34 -1.57 -5.21
N LYS A 54 -37.68 -0.85 -4.13
CA LYS A 54 -36.87 -0.80 -2.92
C LYS A 54 -36.78 -2.25 -2.41
N LYS A 55 -35.55 -2.76 -2.27
CA LYS A 55 -35.27 -4.12 -1.77
C LYS A 55 -35.60 -4.27 -0.28
N SER A 56 -36.84 -3.98 0.12
CA SER A 56 -37.34 -4.29 1.46
C SER A 56 -37.81 -5.74 1.59
N ASN A 57 -38.00 -6.49 0.50
CA ASN A 57 -38.69 -7.80 0.55
C ASN A 57 -37.83 -9.03 0.16
N LEU A 58 -36.49 -8.92 0.04
CA LEU A 58 -35.65 -10.03 -0.45
C LEU A 58 -34.64 -10.57 0.57
N LYS A 59 -34.93 -10.43 1.87
CA LYS A 59 -34.11 -11.01 2.95
C LYS A 59 -34.76 -12.22 3.63
N GLU A 60 -35.93 -12.67 3.18
CA GLU A 60 -36.72 -13.69 3.89
C GLU A 60 -36.97 -15.01 3.12
N SER A 61 -36.49 -15.18 1.88
CA SER A 61 -36.87 -16.36 1.08
C SER A 61 -35.71 -17.22 0.56
N ILE A 62 -34.58 -17.28 1.26
CA ILE A 62 -33.50 -18.23 0.94
C ILE A 62 -33.06 -18.94 2.23
N ASN A 63 -34.01 -19.66 2.82
CA ASN A 63 -33.78 -20.87 3.60
C ASN A 63 -34.76 -21.92 3.04
N ASP A 64 -34.32 -23.17 2.99
CA ASP A 64 -35.06 -24.38 2.60
C ASP A 64 -35.06 -24.72 1.10
N ASN A 65 -33.95 -25.31 0.62
CA ASN A 65 -34.02 -26.64 -0.03
C ASN A 65 -32.63 -27.32 -0.11
N GLU A 66 -32.45 -28.38 0.68
CA GLU A 66 -31.50 -29.50 0.46
C GLU A 66 -31.91 -30.23 -0.86
N GLU A 67 -31.08 -30.91 -1.66
CA GLU A 67 -30.29 -32.11 -1.32
C GLU A 67 -29.39 -32.54 -2.53
N SER A 68 -28.24 -33.17 -2.22
CA SER A 68 -27.31 -33.95 -3.06
C SER A 68 -26.36 -33.16 -4.00
N GLU A 69 -25.05 -33.38 -4.09
CA GLU A 69 -24.20 -34.52 -3.74
C GLU A 69 -22.83 -34.09 -3.15
N LYS A 70 -22.30 -35.01 -2.35
CA LYS A 70 -21.01 -35.02 -1.65
C LYS A 70 -19.80 -34.75 -2.55
N LYS A 71 -18.82 -34.03 -2.00
CA LYS A 71 -17.42 -34.49 -1.86
C LYS A 71 -16.60 -33.54 -1.00
N ASP A 72 -16.40 -33.97 0.25
CA ASP A 72 -15.15 -34.02 1.01
C ASP A 72 -14.01 -33.09 0.55
N ASP A 73 -13.68 -32.07 1.36
CA ASP A 73 -12.41 -32.05 2.09
C ASP A 73 -12.45 -30.96 3.19
N ASP A 74 -11.66 -31.19 4.21
CA ASP A 74 -12.01 -31.08 5.62
C ASP A 74 -11.43 -29.82 6.28
N THR A 75 -12.06 -29.47 7.40
CA THR A 75 -11.54 -28.70 8.56
C THR A 75 -11.43 -27.16 8.56
N LYS A 76 -12.41 -26.60 9.31
CA LYS A 76 -12.28 -25.72 10.50
C LYS A 76 -12.01 -24.23 10.29
N GLU A 77 -13.06 -23.40 10.33
CA GLU A 77 -13.64 -22.77 11.54
C GLU A 77 -12.63 -22.01 12.42
N GLN A 78 -12.77 -20.68 12.44
CA GLN A 78 -13.31 -20.04 13.64
C GLN A 78 -13.94 -18.68 13.33
N ASN A 79 -15.21 -18.59 13.74
CA ASN A 79 -16.03 -17.40 13.88
C ASN A 79 -15.39 -16.39 14.84
N ASN A 80 -15.49 -15.10 14.51
CA ASN A 80 -16.13 -14.14 15.42
C ASN A 80 -16.38 -12.79 14.73
N GLU A 81 -17.66 -12.48 14.63
CA GLU A 81 -18.19 -11.14 14.39
C GLU A 81 -17.93 -10.22 15.59
N SER A 82 -17.49 -9.00 15.33
CA SER A 82 -18.10 -7.76 15.84
C SER A 82 -17.52 -6.61 15.01
N SER A 83 -18.25 -5.98 14.08
CA SER A 83 -19.29 -4.98 14.33
C SER A 83 -18.85 -3.88 15.32
N VAL A 84 -19.21 -2.62 14.98
CA VAL A 84 -18.96 -1.34 15.68
C VAL A 84 -17.59 -0.72 15.37
N SER A 85 -17.46 0.56 15.02
CA SER A 85 -18.37 1.60 14.53
C SER A 85 -17.44 2.74 14.11
N SER A 86 -17.67 3.29 12.93
CA SER A 86 -17.24 4.62 12.56
C SER A 86 -18.20 5.64 13.19
N GLY A 87 -17.68 6.45 14.08
CA GLY A 87 -18.13 7.80 14.42
C GLY A 87 -16.93 8.46 15.08
N GLU A 88 -16.13 9.26 14.36
CA GLU A 88 -16.38 10.68 14.14
C GLU A 88 -16.87 11.37 15.41
N GLU A 89 -15.95 12.02 16.12
CA GLU A 89 -16.26 13.18 16.94
C GLU A 89 -15.35 14.32 16.48
N SER A 90 -15.97 15.15 15.66
CA SER A 90 -15.99 16.59 15.79
C SER A 90 -16.49 17.00 17.18
N ASP A 91 -15.85 18.02 17.74
CA ASP A 91 -16.25 18.71 18.96
C ASP A 91 -17.64 19.36 18.80
N GLU A 92 -18.68 18.88 19.50
CA GLU A 92 -19.77 19.71 20.06
C GLU A 92 -20.37 19.05 21.32
N ASP A 93 -20.61 19.90 22.31
CA ASP A 93 -21.08 19.67 23.69
C ASP A 93 -22.57 19.31 23.74
N GLY A 94 -22.94 18.28 24.52
CA GLY A 94 -24.33 17.85 24.71
C GLY A 94 -24.46 16.45 25.33
N GLY A 95 -24.53 16.39 26.66
CA GLY A 95 -24.63 15.14 27.40
C GLY A 95 -25.91 14.34 27.14
N PHE A 96 -25.77 13.02 27.00
CA PHE A 96 -26.80 12.05 27.33
C PHE A 96 -26.15 10.74 27.77
N PHE A 97 -26.23 10.51 29.08
CA PHE A 97 -25.77 9.36 29.83
C PHE A 97 -26.76 8.20 29.62
N GLU A 98 -26.31 7.08 29.04
CA GLU A 98 -26.96 5.78 29.26
C GLU A 98 -25.98 4.62 29.04
N GLU A 99 -25.24 4.37 30.13
CA GLU A 99 -24.88 3.07 30.70
C GLU A 99 -25.31 1.80 29.93
N ASN A 100 -24.35 1.01 29.43
CA ASN A 100 -24.36 -0.47 29.53
C ASN A 100 -23.07 -1.16 29.04
N PRO A 101 -22.76 -2.38 29.51
CA PRO A 101 -21.45 -2.63 30.10
C PRO A 101 -20.77 -3.91 29.55
N GLN A 102 -19.53 -4.12 29.98
CA GLN A 102 -18.79 -5.40 30.00
C GLN A 102 -18.50 -6.13 28.66
N LYS A 103 -17.33 -5.86 28.05
CA LYS A 103 -16.49 -6.94 27.47
C LYS A 103 -15.01 -6.72 27.81
N SER A 104 -14.58 -7.38 28.89
CA SER A 104 -13.20 -7.49 29.34
C SER A 104 -12.36 -8.33 28.35
N ARG A 105 -11.58 -7.66 27.49
CA ARG A 105 -10.48 -8.31 26.76
C ARG A 105 -9.23 -8.30 27.63
N TYR A 106 -9.01 -9.42 28.31
CA TYR A 106 -7.78 -9.73 29.02
C TYR A 106 -6.60 -9.67 28.03
N THR A 107 -5.70 -8.70 28.19
CA THR A 107 -4.38 -8.73 27.54
C THR A 107 -3.38 -9.31 28.55
N PRO A 108 -2.49 -10.23 28.14
CA PRO A 108 -1.53 -10.82 29.05
C PRO A 108 -0.56 -9.74 29.56
N LYS A 109 -0.49 -9.61 30.88
CA LYS A 109 0.46 -8.77 31.61
C LYS A 109 1.89 -9.20 31.27
N THR A 110 2.57 -8.47 30.40
CA THR A 110 4.01 -8.52 30.26
C THR A 110 4.66 -7.94 31.52
N GLN A 111 5.08 -8.84 32.41
CA GLN A 111 5.90 -8.54 33.58
C GLN A 111 7.33 -8.21 33.13
N LYS A 112 7.57 -6.95 32.75
CA LYS A 112 8.89 -6.33 32.72
C LYS A 112 8.73 -4.86 33.13
N ARG A 113 8.51 -4.65 34.42
CA ARG A 113 8.73 -3.36 35.09
C ARG A 113 9.82 -3.57 36.11
N ASP A 114 10.49 -2.48 36.44
CA ASP A 114 11.56 -2.35 37.42
C ASP A 114 12.95 -2.54 36.82
N GLU A 115 13.32 -1.66 35.89
CA GLU A 115 14.70 -1.16 35.85
C GLU A 115 14.74 0.18 35.09
N LYS A 116 15.19 1.23 35.79
CA LYS A 116 15.56 2.59 35.33
C LYS A 116 14.46 3.68 35.26
N HIS A 117 14.12 4.24 36.42
CA HIS A 117 13.67 5.63 36.54
C HIS A 117 14.55 6.39 37.55
N GLU A 118 15.84 6.60 37.22
CA GLU A 118 16.75 7.41 38.04
C GLU A 118 17.17 8.72 37.37
N ASN A 119 16.82 8.96 36.10
CA ASN A 119 17.22 10.20 35.44
C ASN A 119 16.04 11.14 35.17
N ASP A 120 16.07 12.22 35.94
CA ASP A 120 15.79 13.59 35.53
C ASP A 120 14.43 14.17 35.88
N LYS A 121 14.44 14.94 36.97
CA LYS A 121 13.55 16.08 37.23
C LYS A 121 13.78 17.19 36.18
N LYS A 122 13.70 16.87 34.89
CA LYS A 122 13.71 17.87 33.82
C LYS A 122 12.45 18.70 33.98
N LYS A 123 12.65 20.00 34.19
CA LYS A 123 11.56 20.98 34.24
C LYS A 123 10.65 20.73 33.04
N ALA A 124 9.36 20.54 33.30
CA ALA A 124 8.40 20.34 32.22
C ALA A 124 8.51 21.55 31.28
N LEU A 125 8.95 21.31 30.03
CA LEU A 125 9.10 22.35 29.02
C LEU A 125 7.82 23.19 28.97
N SER A 126 8.01 24.51 28.87
CA SER A 126 6.92 25.45 28.75
C SER A 126 6.05 25.09 27.54
N HIS A 127 4.76 25.40 27.60
CA HIS A 127 3.84 25.12 26.50
C HIS A 127 4.31 25.74 25.17
N THR A 128 4.86 26.96 25.24
CA THR A 128 5.45 27.66 24.09
C THR A 128 6.65 26.90 23.51
N GLU A 129 7.57 26.48 24.37
CA GLU A 129 8.76 25.69 23.99
C GLU A 129 8.36 24.35 23.33
N LYS A 130 7.31 23.70 23.84
CA LYS A 130 6.78 22.46 23.25
C LYS A 130 6.24 22.70 21.84
N LEU A 131 5.52 23.80 21.61
CA LEU A 131 5.01 24.16 20.29
C LEU A 131 6.14 24.40 19.29
N GLU A 132 7.19 25.10 19.71
CA GLU A 132 8.38 25.35 18.88
C GLU A 132 9.10 24.05 18.53
N LEU A 133 9.29 23.16 19.51
CA LEU A 133 9.93 21.87 19.29
C LEU A 133 9.14 20.98 18.31
N ILE A 134 7.81 21.00 18.39
CA ILE A 134 6.94 20.29 17.45
C ILE A 134 7.05 20.89 16.05
N LYS A 135 7.06 22.22 15.93
CA LYS A 135 7.21 22.94 14.66
C LYS A 135 8.56 22.61 14.00
N GLU A 136 9.63 22.58 14.79
CA GLU A 136 10.96 22.24 14.32
C GLU A 136 11.07 20.78 13.87
N ARG A 137 10.54 19.83 14.65
CA ARG A 137 10.48 18.42 14.23
C ARG A 137 9.72 18.22 12.92
N LYS A 138 8.58 18.93 12.76
CA LYS A 138 7.81 18.90 11.51
C LYS A 138 8.60 19.50 10.35
N ARG A 139 9.35 20.59 10.57
CA ARG A 139 10.22 21.22 9.56
C ARG A 139 11.35 20.27 9.14
N GLN A 140 12.09 19.71 10.10
CA GLN A 140 13.16 18.75 9.84
C GLN A 140 12.66 17.52 9.09
N LYS A 141 11.49 16.98 9.46
CA LYS A 141 10.89 15.85 8.74
C LYS A 141 10.57 16.19 7.28
N ARG A 142 10.06 17.40 7.01
CA ARG A 142 9.82 17.87 5.64
C ARG A 142 11.13 18.00 4.87
N GLU A 143 12.14 18.64 5.46
CA GLU A 143 13.46 18.81 4.86
C GLU A 143 14.13 17.46 4.54
N GLN A 144 14.07 16.49 5.44
CA GLN A 144 14.58 15.14 5.21
C GLN A 144 13.84 14.46 4.05
N MET A 145 12.51 14.57 4.00
CA MET A 145 11.72 14.04 2.89
C MET A 145 12.13 14.69 1.56
N ASP A 146 12.24 16.02 1.53
CA ASP A 146 12.66 16.76 0.34
C ASP A 146 14.08 16.38 -0.11
N GLN A 147 15.02 16.23 0.82
CA GLN A 147 16.38 15.75 0.54
C GLN A 147 16.36 14.33 -0.06
N THR A 148 15.60 13.40 0.52
CA THR A 148 15.52 12.04 -0.04
C THR A 148 14.89 12.02 -1.43
N MET A 149 13.95 12.92 -1.70
CA MET A 149 13.34 13.06 -3.03
C MET A 149 14.34 13.62 -4.04
N ARG A 150 15.12 14.66 -3.68
CA ARG A 150 16.20 15.21 -4.51
C ARG A 150 17.27 14.18 -4.84
N GLN A 151 17.75 13.44 -3.85
CA GLN A 151 18.72 12.36 -4.06
C GLN A 151 18.19 11.29 -5.01
N LYS A 152 16.92 10.88 -4.86
CA LYS A 152 16.29 9.90 -5.76
C LYS A 152 16.19 10.42 -7.20
N THR A 153 15.91 11.70 -7.40
CA THR A 153 15.86 12.30 -8.73
C THR A 153 17.25 12.35 -9.38
N GLU A 154 18.26 12.80 -8.63
CA GLU A 154 19.65 12.86 -9.10
C GLU A 154 20.19 11.48 -9.46
N ASP A 155 19.93 10.47 -8.62
CA ASP A 155 20.31 9.09 -8.89
C ASP A 155 19.66 8.55 -10.16
N ARG A 156 18.38 8.87 -10.38
CA ARG A 156 17.65 8.46 -11.58
C ARG A 156 18.26 9.11 -12.82
N GLU A 157 18.58 10.40 -12.75
CA GLU A 157 19.21 11.13 -13.84
C GLU A 157 20.63 10.61 -14.13
N ARG A 158 21.45 10.41 -13.10
CA ARG A 158 22.81 9.87 -13.22
C ARG A 158 22.79 8.49 -13.88
N LYS A 159 21.91 7.60 -13.42
CA LYS A 159 21.71 6.27 -14.02
C LYS A 159 21.17 6.36 -15.45
N GLY A 160 20.29 7.32 -15.73
CA GLY A 160 19.77 7.60 -17.07
C GLY A 160 20.87 8.01 -18.04
N LYS A 161 21.68 9.02 -17.67
CA LYS A 161 22.83 9.52 -18.44
C LYS A 161 23.86 8.42 -18.68
N ALA A 162 24.17 7.60 -17.66
CA ALA A 162 25.07 6.47 -17.81
C ALA A 162 24.56 5.43 -18.82
N ARG A 163 23.26 5.12 -18.80
CA ARG A 163 22.64 4.20 -19.77
C ARG A 163 22.66 4.76 -21.19
N GLN A 164 22.44 6.07 -21.36
CA GLN A 164 22.49 6.74 -22.67
C GLN A 164 23.92 6.67 -23.24
N LYS A 165 24.93 7.09 -22.47
CA LYS A 165 26.34 6.97 -22.86
C LYS A 165 26.72 5.53 -23.22
N HIS A 166 26.33 4.56 -22.38
CA HIS A 166 26.57 3.15 -22.67
C HIS A 166 25.85 2.70 -23.97
N LYS A 167 24.61 3.13 -24.20
CA LYS A 167 23.87 2.82 -25.43
C LYS A 167 24.57 3.41 -26.66
N GLU A 168 25.02 4.66 -26.57
CA GLU A 168 25.75 5.34 -27.65
C GLU A 168 27.06 4.63 -27.97
N MET A 169 27.86 4.26 -26.95
CA MET A 169 29.08 3.49 -27.14
C MET A 169 28.84 2.14 -27.82
N MET A 170 27.76 1.44 -27.46
CA MET A 170 27.42 0.11 -28.01
C MET A 170 26.79 0.14 -29.40
N ASN A 171 26.24 1.29 -29.78
CA ASN A 171 25.61 1.53 -31.09
C ASN A 171 26.60 2.03 -32.15
N GLN A 172 27.90 2.12 -31.84
CA GLN A 172 28.91 2.48 -32.83
C GLN A 172 29.15 1.33 -33.82
N PHE A 173 29.22 1.66 -35.10
CA PHE A 173 29.52 0.73 -36.19
C PHE A 173 30.79 1.15 -36.93
N THR A 174 31.48 0.19 -37.52
CA THR A 174 32.62 0.39 -38.41
C THR A 174 32.14 0.84 -39.79
N ARG A 175 33.05 1.31 -40.64
CA ARG A 175 32.74 1.75 -42.02
C ARG A 175 32.04 0.68 -42.87
N ARG A 176 32.28 -0.61 -42.57
CA ARG A 176 31.66 -1.77 -43.24
C ARG A 176 30.34 -2.22 -42.59
N GLY A 177 29.83 -1.48 -41.61
CA GLY A 177 28.57 -1.79 -40.92
C GLY A 177 28.67 -2.86 -39.83
N GLN A 178 29.86 -3.38 -39.53
CA GLN A 178 30.05 -4.29 -38.38
C GLN A 178 30.03 -3.48 -37.07
N PRO A 179 29.43 -4.00 -35.99
CA PRO A 179 29.47 -3.31 -34.70
C PRO A 179 30.91 -3.13 -34.23
N LYS A 180 31.24 -1.96 -33.70
CA LYS A 180 32.59 -1.69 -33.18
C LYS A 180 32.83 -2.57 -31.95
N MET A 181 33.79 -3.48 -32.05
CA MET A 181 33.99 -4.53 -31.04
C MET A 181 34.67 -4.03 -29.77
N GLY A 182 35.51 -2.98 -29.83
CA GLY A 182 36.25 -2.47 -28.67
C GLY A 182 35.41 -2.27 -27.40
N PRO A 183 34.34 -1.44 -27.44
CA PRO A 183 33.46 -1.25 -26.28
C PRO A 183 32.82 -2.55 -25.76
N ARG A 184 32.51 -3.49 -26.65
CA ARG A 184 31.91 -4.79 -26.31
C ARG A 184 32.92 -5.72 -25.65
N ILE A 185 34.17 -5.73 -26.15
CA ILE A 185 35.28 -6.50 -25.59
C ILE A 185 35.56 -6.04 -24.17
N THR A 186 35.65 -4.74 -23.90
CA THR A 186 35.86 -4.22 -22.54
C THR A 186 34.81 -4.75 -21.57
N ARG A 187 33.54 -4.73 -21.95
CA ARG A 187 32.45 -5.26 -21.12
C ARG A 187 32.57 -6.77 -20.88
N LEU A 188 33.03 -7.54 -21.86
CA LEU A 188 33.27 -8.98 -21.69
C LEU A 188 34.41 -9.23 -20.71
N LEU A 189 35.50 -8.45 -20.80
CA LEU A 189 36.62 -8.55 -19.88
C LEU A 189 36.20 -8.20 -18.44
N ASP A 190 35.41 -7.15 -18.25
CA ASP A 190 34.85 -6.78 -16.94
C ASP A 190 34.00 -7.92 -16.36
N GLN A 191 33.15 -8.55 -17.18
CA GLN A 191 32.33 -9.69 -16.75
C GLN A 191 33.15 -10.91 -16.36
N ILE A 192 34.22 -11.21 -17.09
CA ILE A 192 35.14 -12.31 -16.77
C ILE A 192 35.86 -12.01 -15.46
N LYS A 193 36.29 -10.76 -15.25
CA LYS A 193 36.96 -10.32 -14.03
C LYS A 193 36.05 -10.41 -12.80
N ASP A 194 34.76 -10.06 -12.94
CA ASP A 194 33.78 -10.15 -11.85
C ASP A 194 33.45 -11.61 -11.45
N MET A 195 33.81 -12.60 -12.27
CA MET A 195 33.56 -14.03 -12.02
C MET A 195 34.72 -14.76 -11.34
N GLN A 196 35.90 -14.14 -11.23
CA GLN A 196 37.09 -14.68 -10.56
C GLN A 196 37.20 -14.14 -9.13
#